data_AF-A0A2A4GEW3-F1
#
_entry.id   AF-A0A2A4GEW3-F1
#
_cell.length_a   1.000
_cell.length_b   1.000
_cell.length_c   1.000
_cell.angle_alpha   90.00
_cell.angle_beta   90.00
_cell.angle_gamma   90.00
#
_symmetry.space_group_name_H-M   'P 1'
#
loop_
_entity.id
_entity.type
_entity.pdbx_description
1 polymer ?
#
loop_
_entity_poly.entity_id
_entity_poly.type
_entity_poly.pdbx_seq_one_letter_code
_entity_poly.pdbx_strand_id
1 'polypeptide(L)'
;MKSRARTMLDKSIAAMLSAIEIYNKPDFNYRAETFSVLCINSWELLFKAKVLQLARNQVTSLYVWEHRQLKTGKKSKKRYIKTNRAGNPMSVSLFEAHRIIIEDYGVKVNKAVKTNIAALTEIRDNSIYFINDDLTLAIKVQEIGTASLQNYLHLVQEWFGPVLDKYNFYLMPMAFFRGFDSVNGETLNASEKKILEYIDSIEKEYDDESLSDYNLSLRIDVNFKKVKSGSGVPIQITNDAKAPVVRLAEEEIMDKYPWDYDVLTTRLKKRYSDFKANADYHRIRKSHEDNEKYCHKRLYNPSNPDSGSKVFFNPNILKEFDKHYTKKS
;
A
#
# COMPACT_ATOMS: atom_id res chain seq x y z
N MET A 1 19.57 -24.95 21.20
CA MET A 1 19.60 -23.48 21.45
C MET A 1 19.41 -22.75 20.14
N LYS A 2 18.59 -21.69 20.10
CA LYS A 2 18.46 -20.85 18.90
C LYS A 2 19.81 -20.18 18.59
N SER A 3 20.14 -20.01 17.31
CA SER A 3 21.34 -19.27 16.90
C SER A 3 21.23 -17.79 17.30
N ARG A 4 22.35 -17.12 17.55
CA ARG A 4 22.36 -15.70 17.96
C ARG A 4 21.74 -14.80 16.90
N ALA A 5 22.01 -15.08 15.62
CA ALA A 5 21.37 -14.40 14.49
C ALA A 5 19.85 -14.58 14.53
N ARG A 6 19.35 -15.78 14.84
CA ARG A 6 17.91 -16.02 14.92
C ARG A 6 17.25 -15.32 16.11
N THR A 7 17.90 -15.31 17.27
CA THR A 7 17.40 -14.56 18.43
C THR A 7 17.36 -13.06 18.15
N MET A 8 18.35 -12.51 17.43
CA MET A 8 18.35 -11.12 17.00
C MET A 8 17.22 -10.81 16.00
N LEU A 9 16.99 -11.72 15.04
CA LEU A 9 15.87 -11.61 14.10
C LEU A 9 14.52 -11.65 14.82
N ASP A 10 14.31 -12.60 15.74
CA ASP A 10 13.07 -12.69 16.53
C ASP A 10 12.81 -11.37 17.29
N LYS A 11 13.87 -10.73 17.82
CA LYS A 11 13.78 -9.41 18.47
C LYS A 11 13.45 -8.28 17.48
N SER A 12 14.03 -8.31 16.28
CA SER A 12 13.72 -7.37 15.20
C SER A 12 12.24 -7.44 14.80
N ILE A 13 11.73 -8.66 14.58
CA ILE A 13 10.33 -8.89 14.21
C ILE A 13 9.39 -8.41 15.33
N ALA A 14 9.70 -8.73 16.59
CA ALA A 14 8.91 -8.25 17.72
C ALA A 14 8.86 -6.71 17.77
N ALA A 15 9.97 -6.02 17.54
CA ALA A 15 10.01 -4.56 17.50
C ALA A 15 9.17 -3.99 16.34
N MET A 16 9.20 -4.62 15.17
CA MET A 16 8.39 -4.21 14.02
C MET A 16 6.89 -4.41 14.28
N LEU A 17 6.50 -5.54 14.87
CA LEU A 17 5.10 -5.78 15.25
C LEU A 17 4.60 -4.75 16.27
N SER A 18 5.42 -4.42 17.26
CA SER A 18 5.08 -3.35 18.21
C SER A 18 4.94 -1.98 17.54
N ALA A 19 5.74 -1.68 16.51
CA ALA A 19 5.58 -0.46 15.72
C ALA A 19 4.21 -0.44 15.04
N ILE A 20 3.84 -1.52 14.36
CA ILE A 20 2.54 -1.68 13.67
C ILE A 20 1.36 -1.56 14.65
N GLU A 21 1.44 -2.21 15.81
CA GLU A 21 0.37 -2.17 16.81
C GLU A 21 0.14 -0.75 17.35
N ILE A 22 1.21 -0.02 17.65
CA ILE A 22 1.11 1.36 18.15
C ILE A 22 0.53 2.28 17.09
N TYR A 23 0.93 2.11 15.83
CA TYR A 23 0.40 2.93 14.74
C TYR A 23 -1.11 2.74 14.55
N ASN A 24 -1.61 1.51 14.76
CA ASN A 24 -3.03 1.18 14.60
C ASN A 24 -3.90 1.57 15.80
N LYS A 25 -3.35 2.18 16.86
CA LYS A 25 -4.18 2.65 17.97
C LYS A 25 -5.02 3.88 17.54
N PRO A 26 -6.33 3.90 17.86
CA PRO A 26 -7.26 4.90 17.35
C PRO A 26 -7.02 6.31 17.90
N ASP A 27 -6.68 6.44 19.18
CA ASP A 27 -6.40 7.72 19.82
C ASP A 27 -5.02 7.70 20.48
N PHE A 28 -4.00 7.96 19.65
CA PHE A 28 -2.62 8.03 20.09
C PHE A 28 -1.92 9.16 19.33
N ASN A 29 -1.81 10.33 19.96
CA ASN A 29 -1.24 11.52 19.32
C ASN A 29 0.24 11.33 18.95
N TYR A 30 0.99 10.61 19.78
CA TYR A 30 2.43 10.34 19.59
C TYR A 30 2.71 9.10 18.71
N ARG A 31 1.75 8.68 17.87
CA ARG A 31 1.82 7.40 17.13
C ARG A 31 2.84 7.41 16.01
N ALA A 32 2.94 8.51 15.26
CA ALA A 32 3.80 8.59 14.08
C ALA A 32 5.27 8.59 14.51
N GLU A 33 5.56 9.31 15.60
CA GLU A 33 6.86 9.40 16.23
C GLU A 33 7.26 8.08 16.87
N THR A 34 6.36 7.47 17.65
CA THR A 34 6.66 6.16 18.27
C THR A 34 6.88 5.09 17.21
N PHE A 35 6.07 5.12 16.13
CA PHE A 35 6.24 4.22 15.00
C PHE A 35 7.60 4.40 14.33
N SER A 36 8.03 5.63 14.03
CA SER A 36 9.31 5.86 13.35
C SER A 36 10.50 5.38 14.20
N VAL A 37 10.46 5.60 15.52
CA VAL A 37 11.46 5.11 16.48
C VAL A 37 11.53 3.57 16.49
N LEU A 38 10.39 2.90 16.64
CA LEU A 38 10.36 1.44 16.71
C LEU A 38 10.69 0.78 15.37
N CYS A 39 10.21 1.37 14.27
CA CYS A 39 10.47 0.90 12.91
C CYS A 39 11.98 0.90 12.63
N ILE A 40 12.69 1.98 12.95
CA ILE A 40 14.14 2.03 12.68
C ILE A 40 14.93 1.13 13.62
N ASN A 41 14.53 1.02 14.89
CA ASN A 41 15.14 0.05 15.80
C ASN A 41 14.96 -1.39 15.27
N SER A 42 13.80 -1.71 14.68
CA SER A 42 13.57 -3.02 14.06
C SER A 42 14.51 -3.26 12.87
N TRP A 43 14.73 -2.26 12.02
CA TRP A 43 15.69 -2.30 10.91
C TRP A 43 17.14 -2.47 11.37
N GLU A 44 17.54 -1.74 12.42
CA GLU A 44 18.89 -1.86 12.98
C GLU A 44 19.14 -3.27 13.50
N LEU A 45 18.16 -3.86 14.18
CA LEU A 45 18.23 -5.24 14.65
C LEU A 45 18.24 -6.23 13.48
N LEU A 46 17.53 -5.98 12.38
CA LEU A 46 17.52 -6.83 11.19
C LEU A 46 18.91 -6.86 10.53
N PHE A 47 19.52 -5.70 10.30
CA PHE A 47 20.86 -5.63 9.72
C PHE A 47 21.90 -6.29 10.63
N LYS A 48 21.82 -6.08 11.96
CA LYS A 48 22.69 -6.80 12.90
C LYS A 48 22.48 -8.31 12.85
N ALA A 49 21.24 -8.79 12.72
CA ALA A 49 20.96 -10.20 12.55
C ALA A 49 21.60 -10.76 11.28
N LYS A 50 21.57 -10.00 10.17
CA LYS A 50 22.21 -10.37 8.90
C LYS A 50 23.73 -10.42 9.02
N VAL A 51 24.35 -9.40 9.64
CA VAL A 51 25.81 -9.41 9.91
C VAL A 51 26.20 -10.61 10.78
N LEU A 52 25.42 -10.95 11.81
CA LEU A 52 25.68 -12.15 12.62
C LEU A 52 25.53 -13.44 11.81
N GLN A 53 24.56 -13.52 10.90
CA GLN A 53 24.37 -14.68 10.02
C GLN A 53 25.62 -14.88 9.14
N LEU A 54 26.10 -13.80 8.52
CA LEU A 54 27.27 -13.80 7.63
C LEU A 54 28.57 -14.08 8.41
N ALA A 55 28.70 -13.55 9.63
CA ALA A 55 29.83 -13.76 10.53
C ALA A 55 29.78 -15.09 11.32
N ARG A 56 28.94 -16.05 10.93
CA ARG A 56 28.78 -17.36 11.60
C ARG A 56 28.49 -17.25 13.11
N ASN A 57 27.64 -16.29 13.49
CA ASN A 57 27.22 -15.98 14.88
C ASN A 57 28.33 -15.45 15.82
N GLN A 58 29.42 -14.91 15.27
CA GLN A 58 30.43 -14.22 16.07
C GLN A 58 29.94 -12.84 16.50
N VAL A 59 29.85 -12.58 17.81
CA VAL A 59 29.31 -11.30 18.33
C VAL A 59 30.30 -10.15 18.13
N THR A 60 31.59 -10.46 17.99
CA THR A 60 32.65 -9.47 17.73
C THR A 60 32.48 -8.73 16.42
N SER A 61 31.74 -9.28 15.44
CA SER A 61 31.42 -8.58 14.19
C SER A 61 30.44 -7.43 14.39
N LEU A 62 29.72 -7.40 15.52
CA LEU A 62 28.83 -6.29 15.87
C LEU A 62 29.53 -5.19 16.67
N TYR A 63 30.79 -5.34 17.05
CA TYR A 63 31.48 -4.36 17.88
C TYR A 63 32.17 -3.28 17.06
N VAL A 64 32.08 -2.05 17.55
CA VAL A 64 32.78 -0.91 16.94
C VAL A 64 34.24 -0.91 17.37
N TRP A 65 35.14 -0.88 16.39
CA TRP A 65 36.58 -0.83 16.60
C TRP A 65 37.11 0.58 16.36
N GLU A 66 37.84 1.13 17.32
CA GLU A 66 38.46 2.46 17.24
C GLU A 66 39.95 2.43 17.53
N HIS A 67 40.68 3.36 16.92
CA HIS A 67 42.07 3.61 17.26
C HIS A 67 42.10 4.68 18.36
N ARG A 68 42.60 4.33 19.55
CA ARG A 68 42.74 5.28 20.65
C ARG A 68 43.78 6.34 20.30
N GLN A 69 43.54 7.57 20.72
CA GLN A 69 44.57 8.62 20.69
C GLN A 69 45.59 8.34 21.79
N LEU A 70 46.87 8.31 21.43
CA LEU A 70 47.98 8.25 22.38
C LEU A 70 48.13 9.62 23.07
N LYS A 71 48.82 9.65 24.22
CA LYS A 71 49.17 10.91 24.92
C LYS A 71 49.93 11.90 24.03
N THR A 72 50.54 11.41 22.95
CA THR A 72 51.28 12.18 21.94
C THR A 72 50.40 12.71 20.80
N GLY A 73 49.08 12.58 20.88
CA GLY A 73 48.12 13.01 19.85
C GLY A 73 48.01 12.10 18.62
N LYS A 74 48.96 11.17 18.42
CA LYS A 74 48.93 10.19 17.32
C LYS A 74 47.92 9.07 17.60
N LYS A 75 47.27 8.53 16.56
CA LYS A 75 46.38 7.36 16.70
C LYS A 75 47.22 6.09 16.92
N SER A 76 46.75 5.21 17.82
CA SER A 76 47.38 3.91 18.06
C SER A 76 47.35 3.03 16.81
N LYS A 77 48.35 2.17 16.62
CA LYS A 77 48.35 1.14 15.57
C LYS A 77 47.40 -0.03 15.89
N LYS A 78 47.07 -0.24 17.17
CA LYS A 78 46.17 -1.31 17.62
C LYS A 78 44.73 -0.79 17.68
N ARG A 79 43.79 -1.59 17.19
CA ARG A 79 42.35 -1.34 17.31
C ARG A 79 41.84 -1.83 18.66
N TYR A 80 41.00 -1.04 19.29
CA TYR A 80 40.34 -1.35 20.56
C TYR A 80 38.84 -1.32 20.37
N ILE A 81 38.12 -2.13 21.14
CA ILE A 81 36.66 -2.08 21.17
C ILE A 81 36.24 -0.79 21.86
N LYS A 82 35.40 0.00 21.17
CA LYS A 82 34.78 1.18 21.74
C LYS A 82 33.79 0.76 22.81
N THR A 83 33.88 1.37 24.00
CA THR A 83 32.97 1.08 25.11
C THR A 83 31.89 2.15 25.22
N ASN A 84 30.69 1.77 25.63
CA ASN A 84 29.61 2.70 25.96
C ASN A 84 29.84 3.33 27.35
N ARG A 85 28.92 4.20 27.77
CA ARG A 85 28.98 4.88 29.09
C ARG A 85 29.03 3.92 30.29
N ALA A 86 28.49 2.71 30.13
CA ALA A 86 28.49 1.67 31.14
C ALA A 86 29.70 0.71 31.06
N GLY A 87 30.67 0.98 30.17
CA GLY A 87 31.85 0.13 29.98
C GLY A 87 31.62 -1.11 29.11
N ASN A 88 30.42 -1.31 28.55
CA ASN A 88 30.11 -2.43 27.68
C ASN A 88 30.56 -2.18 26.24
N PRO A 89 30.88 -3.23 25.45
CA PRO A 89 31.16 -3.10 24.01
C PRO A 89 30.04 -2.36 23.27
N MET A 90 30.40 -1.31 22.53
CA MET A 90 29.47 -0.56 21.71
C MET A 90 29.14 -1.36 20.45
N SER A 91 27.84 -1.52 20.16
CA SER A 91 27.40 -2.16 18.91
C SER A 91 27.45 -1.20 17.73
N VAL A 92 27.63 -1.73 16.53
CA VAL A 92 27.49 -1.01 15.25
C VAL A 92 26.12 -0.34 15.13
N SER A 93 26.07 0.82 14.49
CA SER A 93 24.83 1.54 14.18
C SER A 93 24.15 0.98 12.93
N LEU A 94 22.90 1.41 12.67
CA LEU A 94 22.14 1.05 11.47
C LEU A 94 22.94 1.20 10.16
N PHE A 95 23.49 2.40 9.91
CA PHE A 95 24.22 2.68 8.67
C PHE A 95 25.54 1.92 8.57
N GLU A 96 26.24 1.74 9.69
CA GLU A 96 27.48 0.95 9.71
C GLU A 96 27.19 -0.54 9.48
N ALA A 97 26.10 -1.07 10.05
CA ALA A 97 25.66 -2.45 9.79
C ALA A 97 25.31 -2.66 8.32
N HIS A 98 24.58 -1.71 7.71
CA HIS A 98 24.29 -1.73 6.27
C HIS A 98 25.57 -1.69 5.43
N ARG A 99 26.54 -0.84 5.80
CA ARG A 99 27.84 -0.75 5.14
C ARG A 99 28.61 -2.06 5.20
N ILE A 100 28.69 -2.70 6.38
CA ILE A 100 29.34 -4.01 6.57
C ILE A 100 28.71 -5.07 5.65
N ILE A 101 27.37 -5.10 5.54
CA ILE A 101 26.66 -6.07 4.69
C ILE A 101 27.06 -5.93 3.22
N ILE A 102 27.21 -4.70 2.72
CA ILE A 102 27.53 -4.42 1.32
C ILE A 102 29.04 -4.51 1.06
N GLU A 103 29.86 -3.78 1.81
CA GLU A 103 31.29 -3.64 1.54
C GLU A 103 32.09 -4.87 1.98
N ASP A 104 31.83 -5.41 3.18
CA ASP A 104 32.63 -6.52 3.72
C ASP A 104 32.14 -7.88 3.22
N TYR A 105 30.83 -8.01 2.97
CA TYR A 105 30.21 -9.28 2.59
C TYR A 105 29.63 -9.32 1.17
N GLY A 106 29.58 -8.19 0.45
CA GLY A 106 29.18 -8.14 -0.97
C GLY A 106 27.69 -8.41 -1.24
N VAL A 107 26.81 -8.32 -0.24
CA VAL A 107 25.37 -8.54 -0.43
C VAL A 107 24.75 -7.33 -1.12
N LYS A 108 24.06 -7.55 -2.24
CA LYS A 108 23.37 -6.47 -2.96
C LYS A 108 22.07 -6.11 -2.25
N VAL A 109 21.93 -4.85 -1.88
CA VAL A 109 20.70 -4.25 -1.36
C VAL A 109 20.32 -3.10 -2.28
N ASN A 110 19.05 -3.00 -2.64
CA ASN A 110 18.56 -1.94 -3.52
C ASN A 110 18.81 -0.56 -2.88
N LYS A 111 19.26 0.41 -3.68
CA LYS A 111 19.48 1.80 -3.27
C LYS A 111 18.21 2.41 -2.66
N ALA A 112 17.03 2.05 -3.17
CA ALA A 112 15.72 2.47 -2.66
C ALA A 112 15.55 2.17 -1.15
N VAL A 113 16.01 1.00 -0.68
CA VAL A 113 15.94 0.64 0.75
C VAL A 113 16.82 1.56 1.59
N LYS A 114 18.04 1.86 1.12
CA LYS A 114 18.96 2.77 1.82
C LYS A 114 18.36 4.17 1.91
N THR A 115 17.78 4.67 0.82
CA THR A 115 17.15 5.99 0.77
C THR A 115 15.91 6.06 1.65
N ASN A 116 15.04 5.03 1.63
CA ASN A 116 13.87 4.94 2.52
C ASN A 116 14.28 4.94 4.01
N ILE A 117 15.31 4.17 4.39
CA ILE A 117 15.80 4.13 5.78
C ILE A 117 16.44 5.46 6.20
N ALA A 118 17.12 6.16 5.28
CA ALA A 118 17.65 7.49 5.54
C ALA A 118 16.52 8.50 5.79
N ALA A 119 15.50 8.52 4.93
CA ALA A 119 14.33 9.38 5.08
C ALA A 119 13.58 9.10 6.41
N LEU A 120 13.38 7.83 6.77
CA LEU A 120 12.82 7.48 8.08
C LEU A 120 13.69 7.95 9.24
N THR A 121 15.02 7.88 9.11
CA THR A 121 15.94 8.35 10.15
C THR A 121 15.81 9.85 10.37
N GLU A 122 15.69 10.64 9.32
CA GLU A 122 15.42 12.08 9.43
C GLU A 122 14.06 12.36 10.07
N ILE A 123 13.02 11.62 9.68
CA ILE A 123 11.68 11.71 10.30
C ILE A 123 11.76 11.41 11.80
N ARG A 124 12.45 10.34 12.17
CA ARG A 124 12.60 9.90 13.56
C ARG A 124 13.42 10.89 14.38
N ASP A 125 14.53 11.37 13.85
CA ASP A 125 15.36 12.37 14.54
C ASP A 125 14.54 13.64 14.75
N ASN A 126 13.81 14.11 13.73
CA ASN A 126 12.92 15.26 13.92
C ASN A 126 11.79 14.99 14.93
N SER A 127 11.15 13.83 14.87
CA SER A 127 10.10 13.40 15.80
C SER A 127 10.56 13.32 17.27
N ILE A 128 11.86 13.13 17.51
CA ILE A 128 12.43 13.09 18.86
C ILE A 128 12.75 14.51 19.37
N TYR A 129 13.14 15.42 18.47
CA TYR A 129 13.69 16.73 18.84
C TYR A 129 12.72 17.91 18.65
N PHE A 130 11.65 17.75 17.87
CA PHE A 130 10.71 18.81 17.53
C PHE A 130 9.25 18.36 17.72
N ILE A 131 8.38 19.33 18.02
CA ILE A 131 6.93 19.12 18.13
C ILE A 131 6.37 19.16 16.71
N ASN A 132 5.68 18.10 16.31
CA ASN A 132 5.07 17.97 15.00
C ASN A 132 3.56 17.79 15.18
N ASP A 133 2.77 18.81 14.87
CA ASP A 133 1.30 18.75 14.97
C ASP A 133 0.61 18.64 13.60
N ASP A 134 1.37 18.66 12.50
CA ASP A 134 0.85 18.71 11.14
C ASP A 134 0.36 17.35 10.60
N LEU A 135 -0.88 17.37 10.09
CA LEU A 135 -1.53 16.24 9.41
C LEU A 135 -0.80 15.83 8.12
N THR A 136 -0.18 16.77 7.42
CA THR A 136 0.53 16.53 6.14
C THR A 136 1.78 15.67 6.37
N LEU A 137 2.55 15.99 7.41
CA LEU A 137 3.69 15.17 7.82
C LEU A 137 3.23 13.76 8.19
N ALA A 138 2.11 13.61 8.91
CA ALA A 138 1.60 12.28 9.28
C ALA A 138 1.28 11.39 8.07
N ILE A 139 0.73 11.97 6.99
CA ILE A 139 0.48 11.26 5.71
C ILE A 139 1.82 10.82 5.08
N LYS A 140 2.80 11.71 5.00
CA LYS A 140 4.12 11.36 4.44
C LYS A 140 4.85 10.29 5.27
N VAL A 141 4.76 10.36 6.59
CA VAL A 141 5.28 9.31 7.50
C VAL A 141 4.57 7.97 7.24
N GLN A 142 3.28 7.98 6.95
CA GLN A 142 2.53 6.78 6.58
C GLN A 142 3.02 6.18 5.26
N GLU A 143 3.18 7.00 4.22
CA GLU A 143 3.61 6.55 2.88
C GLU A 143 5.02 5.93 2.94
N ILE A 144 5.97 6.64 3.58
CA ILE A 144 7.35 6.19 3.75
C ILE A 144 7.42 4.98 4.70
N GLY A 145 6.64 5.01 5.79
CA GLY A 145 6.57 3.94 6.77
C GLY A 145 6.01 2.64 6.20
N THR A 146 4.99 2.72 5.36
CA THR A 146 4.40 1.56 4.69
C THR A 146 5.36 0.98 3.65
N ALA A 147 6.01 1.82 2.86
CA ALA A 147 7.07 1.40 1.95
C ALA A 147 8.21 0.69 2.69
N SER A 148 8.62 1.23 3.84
CA SER A 148 9.62 0.61 4.70
C SER A 148 9.19 -0.76 5.23
N LEU A 149 7.93 -0.88 5.67
CA LEU A 149 7.41 -2.17 6.13
C LEU A 149 7.43 -3.22 5.02
N GLN A 150 7.00 -2.86 3.80
CA GLN A 150 7.07 -3.79 2.66
C GLN A 150 8.52 -4.21 2.35
N ASN A 151 9.44 -3.24 2.28
CA ASN A 151 10.86 -3.51 2.06
C ASN A 151 11.45 -4.42 3.16
N TYR A 152 11.05 -4.22 4.41
CA TYR A 152 11.46 -5.04 5.55
C TYR A 152 10.98 -6.48 5.40
N LEU A 153 9.70 -6.68 5.10
CA LEU A 153 9.12 -8.02 4.94
C LEU A 153 9.79 -8.77 3.78
N HIS A 154 10.00 -8.09 2.66
CA HIS A 154 10.70 -8.65 1.51
C HIS A 154 12.13 -9.10 1.86
N LEU A 155 12.92 -8.24 2.51
CA LEU A 155 14.29 -8.59 2.91
C LEU A 155 14.36 -9.69 3.97
N VAL A 156 13.40 -9.75 4.91
CA VAL A 156 13.34 -10.85 5.89
C VAL A 156 13.09 -12.17 5.17
N GLN A 157 12.16 -12.20 4.22
CA GLN A 157 11.89 -13.40 3.41
C GLN A 157 13.10 -13.79 2.57
N GLU A 158 13.74 -12.83 1.90
CA GLU A 158 14.92 -13.07 1.07
C GLU A 158 16.10 -13.62 1.89
N TRP A 159 16.38 -13.05 3.07
CA TRP A 159 17.57 -13.41 3.84
C TRP A 159 17.40 -14.58 4.80
N PHE A 160 16.20 -14.80 5.32
CA PHE A 160 15.93 -15.77 6.38
C PHE A 160 14.80 -16.76 6.03
N GLY A 161 14.19 -16.64 4.86
CA GLY A 161 13.11 -17.52 4.39
C GLY A 161 11.75 -17.21 5.02
N PRO A 162 10.78 -18.15 4.96
CA PRO A 162 9.41 -17.97 5.43
C PRO A 162 9.31 -18.02 6.97
N VAL A 163 9.91 -17.03 7.63
CA VAL A 163 9.83 -16.84 9.08
C VAL A 163 8.53 -16.15 9.49
N LEU A 164 7.95 -15.44 8.52
CA LEU A 164 6.83 -14.52 8.71
C LEU A 164 5.47 -15.20 8.66
N ASP A 165 5.38 -16.44 8.15
CA ASP A 165 4.13 -17.22 8.05
C ASP A 165 3.43 -17.44 9.41
N LYS A 166 4.18 -17.30 10.51
CA LYS A 166 3.66 -17.38 11.87
C LYS A 166 2.94 -16.11 12.33
N TYR A 167 3.13 -15.01 11.60
CA TYR A 167 2.64 -13.70 11.98
C TYR A 167 1.62 -13.23 10.97
N ASN A 168 0.47 -12.85 11.50
CA ASN A 168 -0.65 -12.30 10.75
C ASN A 168 -0.39 -10.80 10.50
N PHE A 169 0.39 -10.46 9.47
CA PHE A 169 0.63 -9.06 9.03
C PHE A 169 -0.61 -8.37 8.41
N TYR A 170 -1.82 -8.81 8.77
CA TYR A 170 -3.09 -8.24 8.29
C TYR A 170 -3.33 -6.81 8.78
N LEU A 171 -2.56 -6.34 9.76
CA LEU A 171 -2.56 -4.96 10.20
C LEU A 171 -1.59 -4.13 9.33
N MET A 172 -1.94 -3.95 8.05
CA MET A 172 -1.48 -2.72 7.41
C MET A 172 -2.06 -1.54 8.20
N PRO A 173 -1.29 -0.45 8.41
CA PRO A 173 -1.77 0.68 9.17
C PRO A 173 -3.01 1.31 8.52
N MET A 174 -4.20 0.91 9.02
CA MET A 174 -5.53 1.26 8.52
C MET A 174 -6.04 2.56 9.18
N ALA A 175 -5.14 3.40 9.71
CA ALA A 175 -5.49 4.61 10.47
C ALA A 175 -6.07 5.74 9.60
N PHE A 176 -6.70 5.40 8.46
CA PHE A 176 -7.47 6.27 7.58
C PHE A 176 -8.84 6.62 8.17
N PHE A 177 -8.91 7.20 9.36
CA PHE A 177 -10.10 7.94 9.80
C PHE A 177 -9.71 9.02 10.83
N ARG A 178 -8.89 9.99 10.43
CA ARG A 178 -9.10 11.36 10.93
C ARG A 178 -9.63 12.17 9.75
N GLY A 179 -10.73 12.89 10.01
CA GLY A 179 -11.56 13.50 8.99
C GLY A 179 -10.73 14.31 7.99
N PHE A 180 -10.90 14.02 6.71
CA PHE A 180 -10.46 14.84 5.59
C PHE A 180 -11.22 16.18 5.51
N ASP A 181 -11.81 16.61 6.62
CA ASP A 181 -12.58 17.84 6.69
C ASP A 181 -11.62 18.99 6.92
N SER A 182 -11.29 19.63 5.80
CA SER A 182 -10.55 20.88 5.67
C SER A 182 -9.08 20.82 6.12
N VAL A 183 -8.19 20.63 5.14
CA VAL A 183 -6.87 21.26 5.16
C VAL A 183 -7.09 22.78 5.11
N ASN A 184 -7.47 23.38 6.23
CA ASN A 184 -7.31 24.80 6.43
C ASN A 184 -5.82 24.99 6.66
N GLY A 185 -5.15 25.69 5.75
CA GLY A 185 -3.69 25.83 5.74
C GLY A 185 -3.13 26.10 7.13
N GLU A 186 -2.60 25.04 7.76
CA GLU A 186 -1.85 25.17 8.99
C GLU A 186 -0.48 25.76 8.63
N THR A 187 -0.06 26.74 9.42
CA THR A 187 1.24 27.37 9.25
C THR A 187 2.32 26.36 9.63
N LEU A 188 2.88 25.69 8.63
CA LEU A 188 4.02 24.78 8.78
C LEU A 188 5.13 25.43 9.60
N ASN A 189 5.64 24.71 10.61
CA ASN A 189 6.85 25.11 11.30
C ASN A 189 8.06 25.07 10.36
N ALA A 190 9.08 25.89 10.61
CA ALA A 190 10.27 25.99 9.76
C ALA A 190 11.06 24.67 9.65
N SER A 191 10.94 23.78 10.64
CA SER A 191 11.50 22.42 10.64
C SER A 191 10.69 21.47 9.74
N GLU A 192 9.37 21.49 9.85
CA GLU A 192 8.44 20.65 9.08
C GLU A 192 8.55 20.95 7.58
N LYS A 193 8.58 22.24 7.21
CA LYS A 193 8.74 22.68 5.82
C LYS A 193 10.02 22.13 5.18
N LYS A 194 11.13 22.15 5.91
CA LYS A 194 12.42 21.60 5.42
C LYS A 194 12.37 20.10 5.22
N ILE A 195 11.63 19.38 6.07
CA ILE A 195 11.45 17.93 5.91
C ILE A 195 10.57 17.62 4.71
N LEU A 196 9.47 18.34 4.52
CA LEU A 196 8.62 18.16 3.34
C LEU A 196 9.39 18.44 2.06
N GLU A 197 10.15 19.55 2.00
CA GLU A 197 11.04 19.85 0.87
C GLU A 197 12.09 18.76 0.63
N TYR A 198 12.65 18.19 1.70
CA TYR A 198 13.60 17.08 1.61
C TYR A 198 12.94 15.81 1.06
N ILE A 199 11.77 15.42 1.57
CA ILE A 199 11.03 14.25 1.10
C ILE A 199 10.64 14.43 -0.37
N ASP A 200 10.10 15.59 -0.75
CA ASP A 200 9.72 15.90 -2.13
C ASP A 200 10.92 15.87 -3.08
N SER A 201 12.11 16.27 -2.61
CA SER A 201 13.33 16.22 -3.42
C SER A 201 13.77 14.78 -3.71
N ILE A 202 13.58 13.88 -2.75
CA ILE A 202 13.92 12.46 -2.91
C ILE A 202 12.90 11.77 -3.80
N GLU A 203 11.60 12.04 -3.65
CA GLU A 203 10.56 11.41 -4.47
C GLU A 203 10.78 11.70 -5.96
N LYS A 204 11.15 12.93 -6.32
CA LYS A 204 11.46 13.31 -7.71
C LYS A 204 12.64 12.56 -8.34
N GLU A 205 13.58 12.04 -7.55
CA GLU A 205 14.70 11.26 -8.07
C GLU A 205 14.28 9.84 -8.52
N TYR A 206 13.10 9.36 -8.08
CA TYR A 206 12.64 7.99 -8.29
C TYR A 206 11.37 7.88 -9.17
N ASP A 207 10.78 8.99 -9.61
CA ASP A 207 9.63 9.00 -10.54
C ASP A 207 9.96 8.45 -11.95
N ASP A 208 11.25 8.34 -12.30
CA ASP A 208 11.71 7.94 -13.64
C ASP A 208 12.21 6.47 -13.76
N GLU A 209 12.32 5.71 -12.66
CA GLU A 209 12.85 4.33 -12.73
C GLU A 209 11.75 3.24 -12.64
N SER A 210 11.72 2.41 -13.67
CA SER A 210 10.88 1.24 -13.87
C SER A 210 10.79 0.29 -12.66
N LEU A 211 9.56 -0.13 -12.32
CA LEU A 211 9.14 -1.36 -11.63
C LEU A 211 10.27 -2.13 -10.93
N SER A 212 10.70 -1.65 -9.76
CA SER A 212 11.53 -2.40 -8.83
C SER A 212 10.65 -2.95 -7.71
N ASP A 213 10.95 -4.15 -7.19
CA ASP A 213 10.18 -4.77 -6.09
C ASP A 213 10.25 -3.99 -4.76
N TYR A 214 11.09 -2.95 -4.70
CA TYR A 214 11.31 -2.11 -3.53
C TYR A 214 10.74 -0.71 -3.75
N ASN A 215 10.00 -0.21 -2.75
CA ASN A 215 9.29 1.06 -2.84
C ASN A 215 9.95 2.13 -1.95
N LEU A 216 10.08 3.36 -2.44
CA LEU A 216 10.55 4.50 -1.65
C LEU A 216 9.43 5.05 -0.75
N SER A 217 8.29 5.36 -1.36
CA SER A 217 7.04 5.77 -0.72
C SER A 217 5.87 5.05 -1.40
N LEU A 218 4.81 4.77 -0.66
CA LEU A 218 3.61 4.12 -1.18
C LEU A 218 2.39 4.96 -0.84
N ARG A 219 1.79 5.56 -1.86
CA ARG A 219 0.47 6.17 -1.73
C ARG A 219 -0.60 5.08 -1.73
N ILE A 220 -1.45 5.08 -0.71
CA ILE A 220 -2.56 4.14 -0.58
C ILE A 220 -3.85 4.89 -0.87
N ASP A 221 -4.46 4.61 -2.01
CA ASP A 221 -5.80 5.10 -2.35
C ASP A 221 -6.85 4.06 -1.91
N VAL A 222 -7.56 4.33 -0.82
CA VAL A 222 -8.63 3.43 -0.31
C VAL A 222 -9.99 3.84 -0.89
N ASN A 223 -10.53 3.05 -1.80
CA ASN A 223 -11.88 3.23 -2.33
C ASN A 223 -12.90 2.41 -1.53
N PHE A 224 -13.64 3.06 -0.63
CA PHE A 224 -14.77 2.42 0.07
C PHE A 224 -15.99 2.33 -0.84
N LYS A 225 -16.26 1.13 -1.37
CA LYS A 225 -17.53 0.85 -2.07
C LYS A 225 -18.62 0.60 -1.02
N LYS A 226 -19.63 1.47 -0.97
CA LYS A 226 -20.84 1.24 -0.17
C LYS A 226 -21.57 0.01 -0.74
N VAL A 227 -21.44 -1.14 -0.09
CA VAL A 227 -22.29 -2.30 -0.39
C VAL A 227 -23.70 -1.95 0.06
N LYS A 228 -24.59 -1.64 -0.88
CA LYS A 228 -26.01 -1.44 -0.60
C LYS A 228 -26.60 -2.79 -0.16
N SER A 229 -26.58 -3.04 1.14
CA SER A 229 -27.48 -4.01 1.75
C SER A 229 -28.91 -3.48 1.55
N GLY A 230 -29.68 -4.15 0.68
CA GLY A 230 -31.13 -4.08 0.61
C GLY A 230 -31.79 -2.69 0.50
N SER A 231 -32.45 -2.48 -0.64
CA SER A 231 -33.52 -1.47 -0.88
C SER A 231 -33.09 -0.08 -1.39
N GLY A 232 -33.69 0.27 -2.54
CA GLY A 232 -34.01 1.64 -2.96
C GLY A 232 -32.84 2.54 -3.36
N VAL A 233 -32.58 2.65 -4.67
CA VAL A 233 -31.87 3.82 -5.23
C VAL A 233 -32.93 4.85 -5.64
N PRO A 234 -33.04 6.03 -4.99
CA PRO A 234 -33.70 7.16 -5.63
C PRO A 234 -32.77 7.67 -6.73
N ILE A 235 -33.23 7.54 -7.98
CA ILE A 235 -32.57 8.11 -9.15
C ILE A 235 -32.98 9.59 -9.19
N GLN A 236 -32.07 10.50 -8.82
CA GLN A 236 -32.18 11.89 -9.25
C GLN A 236 -31.38 12.04 -10.55
N ILE A 237 -32.11 12.19 -11.65
CA ILE A 237 -31.57 12.59 -12.94
C ILE A 237 -31.47 14.12 -12.88
N THR A 238 -30.26 14.65 -12.75
CA THR A 238 -30.00 16.09 -12.90
C THR A 238 -29.21 16.31 -14.19
N ASN A 239 -29.67 17.24 -15.02
CA ASN A 239 -29.06 17.66 -16.29
C ASN A 239 -28.09 18.84 -16.06
N ASP A 240 -27.02 18.64 -15.27
CA ASP A 240 -26.02 19.69 -15.08
C ASP A 240 -24.74 19.41 -15.87
N ALA A 241 -24.30 20.41 -16.66
CA ALA A 241 -23.11 20.34 -17.52
C ALA A 241 -21.77 20.37 -16.75
N LYS A 242 -21.81 20.39 -15.41
CA LYS A 242 -20.67 20.28 -14.49
C LYS A 242 -20.71 19.00 -13.63
N ALA A 243 -21.50 17.99 -14.01
CA ALA A 243 -21.50 16.71 -13.32
C ALA A 243 -20.17 15.96 -13.58
N PRO A 244 -19.57 15.34 -12.54
CA PRO A 244 -18.36 14.54 -12.72
C PRO A 244 -18.64 13.41 -13.71
N VAL A 245 -17.76 13.27 -14.71
CA VAL A 245 -17.86 12.24 -15.75
C VAL A 245 -17.96 10.89 -15.07
N VAL A 246 -19.15 10.30 -15.12
CA VAL A 246 -19.46 9.01 -14.50
C VAL A 246 -18.69 7.95 -15.27
N ARG A 247 -17.44 7.68 -14.88
CA ARG A 247 -16.75 6.43 -15.21
C ARG A 247 -17.41 5.33 -14.40
N LEU A 248 -18.57 4.85 -14.87
CA LEU A 248 -19.14 3.61 -14.34
C LEU A 248 -18.08 2.53 -14.54
N ALA A 249 -17.58 1.97 -13.43
CA ALA A 249 -16.76 0.78 -13.49
C ALA A 249 -17.55 -0.31 -14.22
N GLU A 250 -16.89 -1.06 -15.10
CA GLU A 250 -17.52 -2.07 -15.95
C GLU A 250 -18.32 -3.11 -15.14
N GLU A 251 -17.93 -3.32 -13.87
CA GLU A 251 -18.64 -4.11 -12.86
C GLU A 251 -20.05 -3.58 -12.54
N GLU A 252 -20.22 -2.27 -12.38
CA GLU A 252 -21.53 -1.65 -12.07
C GLU A 252 -22.51 -1.75 -13.25
N ILE A 253 -21.97 -1.82 -14.48
CA ILE A 253 -22.75 -2.04 -15.70
C ILE A 253 -23.20 -3.50 -15.75
N MET A 254 -22.34 -4.46 -15.38
CA MET A 254 -22.72 -5.87 -15.33
C MET A 254 -23.80 -6.15 -14.28
N ASP A 255 -23.77 -5.44 -13.14
CA ASP A 255 -24.82 -5.52 -12.12
C ASP A 255 -26.17 -4.97 -12.62
N LYS A 256 -26.15 -3.89 -13.41
CA LYS A 256 -27.37 -3.28 -13.98
C LYS A 256 -27.92 -4.03 -15.20
N TYR A 257 -27.04 -4.64 -16.00
CA TYR A 257 -27.37 -5.35 -17.24
C TYR A 257 -26.83 -6.79 -17.21
N PRO A 258 -27.35 -7.66 -16.33
CA PRO A 258 -26.81 -8.99 -16.13
C PRO A 258 -27.14 -9.98 -17.26
N TRP A 259 -28.04 -9.63 -18.20
CA TRP A 259 -28.52 -10.59 -19.20
C TRP A 259 -27.88 -10.38 -20.57
N ASP A 260 -27.38 -11.48 -21.11
CA ASP A 260 -26.99 -11.58 -22.51
C ASP A 260 -28.18 -11.99 -23.39
N TYR A 261 -28.00 -11.94 -24.72
CA TYR A 261 -29.00 -12.36 -25.70
C TYR A 261 -29.53 -13.77 -25.45
N ASP A 262 -28.63 -14.73 -25.16
CA ASP A 262 -29.01 -16.13 -24.94
C ASP A 262 -29.82 -16.28 -23.64
N VAL A 263 -29.46 -15.52 -22.61
CA VAL A 263 -30.16 -15.51 -21.33
C VAL A 263 -31.56 -14.91 -21.48
N LEU A 264 -31.67 -13.77 -22.19
CA LEU A 264 -32.96 -13.14 -22.48
C LEU A 264 -33.85 -14.09 -23.27
N THR A 265 -33.36 -14.65 -24.37
CA THR A 265 -34.14 -15.56 -25.24
C THR A 265 -34.60 -16.80 -24.48
N THR A 266 -33.74 -17.37 -23.63
CA THR A 266 -34.09 -18.53 -22.80
C THR A 266 -35.16 -18.19 -21.77
N ARG A 267 -35.10 -17.01 -21.16
CA ARG A 267 -36.12 -16.55 -20.21
C ARG A 267 -37.46 -16.26 -20.88
N LEU A 268 -37.46 -15.65 -22.07
CA LEU A 268 -38.67 -15.41 -22.85
C LEU A 268 -39.34 -16.73 -23.26
N LYS A 269 -38.56 -17.73 -23.75
CA LYS A 269 -39.06 -19.09 -24.04
C LYS A 269 -39.72 -19.79 -22.85
N LYS A 270 -39.18 -19.56 -21.63
CA LYS A 270 -39.74 -20.15 -20.41
C LYS A 270 -41.01 -19.43 -19.94
N ARG A 271 -41.10 -18.12 -20.19
CA ARG A 271 -42.15 -17.25 -19.63
C ARG A 271 -43.42 -17.18 -20.46
N TYR A 272 -43.33 -17.29 -21.78
CA TYR A 272 -44.47 -17.15 -22.68
C TYR A 272 -44.76 -18.45 -23.42
N SER A 273 -46.03 -18.74 -23.66
CA SER A 273 -46.48 -19.94 -24.38
C SER A 273 -46.36 -19.81 -25.90
N ASP A 274 -46.45 -18.59 -26.42
CA ASP A 274 -46.46 -18.24 -27.84
C ASP A 274 -45.10 -17.78 -28.37
N PHE A 275 -44.09 -17.69 -27.50
CA PHE A 275 -42.79 -17.14 -27.87
C PHE A 275 -42.01 -18.06 -28.83
N LYS A 276 -41.62 -17.50 -29.97
CA LYS A 276 -40.66 -18.07 -30.91
C LYS A 276 -39.63 -17.01 -31.28
N ALA A 277 -38.36 -17.40 -31.42
CA ALA A 277 -37.31 -16.50 -31.90
C ALA A 277 -37.47 -16.27 -33.41
N ASN A 278 -38.42 -15.40 -33.78
CA ASN A 278 -38.78 -15.07 -35.15
C ASN A 278 -38.39 -13.61 -35.50
N ALA A 279 -38.66 -13.20 -36.74
CA ALA A 279 -38.36 -11.84 -37.21
C ALA A 279 -39.06 -10.76 -36.37
N ASP A 280 -40.27 -11.03 -35.88
CA ASP A 280 -41.04 -10.10 -35.03
C ASP A 280 -40.38 -9.88 -33.67
N TYR A 281 -39.89 -10.95 -33.02
CA TYR A 281 -39.10 -10.85 -31.79
C TYR A 281 -37.86 -9.97 -31.99
N HIS A 282 -37.12 -10.19 -33.07
CA HIS A 282 -35.93 -9.39 -33.36
C HIS A 282 -36.26 -7.92 -33.64
N ARG A 283 -37.39 -7.64 -34.31
CA ARG A 283 -37.86 -6.27 -34.55
C ARG A 283 -38.22 -5.56 -33.24
N ILE A 284 -38.97 -6.22 -32.36
CA ILE A 284 -39.35 -5.68 -31.04
C ILE A 284 -38.10 -5.42 -30.20
N ARG A 285 -37.16 -6.39 -30.16
CA ARG A 285 -35.91 -6.23 -29.42
C ARG A 285 -35.08 -5.05 -29.92
N LYS A 286 -34.86 -4.95 -31.24
CA LYS A 286 -34.10 -3.84 -31.86
C LYS A 286 -34.73 -2.48 -31.57
N SER A 287 -36.07 -2.39 -31.51
CA SER A 287 -36.76 -1.14 -31.14
C SER A 287 -36.44 -0.66 -29.72
N HIS A 288 -35.97 -1.54 -28.84
CA HIS A 288 -35.60 -1.22 -27.46
C HIS A 288 -34.09 -1.17 -27.24
N GLU A 289 -33.26 -1.45 -28.26
CA GLU A 289 -31.80 -1.42 -28.17
C GLU A 289 -31.24 0.00 -28.00
N ASP A 290 -31.98 1.03 -28.40
CA ASP A 290 -31.56 2.43 -28.28
C ASP A 290 -31.98 3.09 -26.96
N ASN A 291 -32.77 2.40 -26.14
CA ASN A 291 -33.19 2.92 -24.84
C ASN A 291 -32.21 2.46 -23.74
N GLU A 292 -31.42 3.40 -23.23
CA GLU A 292 -30.45 3.17 -22.15
C GLU A 292 -31.08 2.62 -20.87
N LYS A 293 -32.41 2.70 -20.67
CA LYS A 293 -33.10 2.09 -19.52
C LYS A 293 -33.17 0.56 -19.61
N TYR A 294 -33.09 0.00 -20.81
CA TYR A 294 -33.33 -1.43 -21.06
C TYR A 294 -32.13 -2.15 -21.66
N CYS A 295 -31.31 -1.46 -22.45
CA CYS A 295 -30.19 -2.06 -23.16
C CYS A 295 -28.91 -1.24 -22.97
N HIS A 296 -27.77 -1.93 -22.91
CA HIS A 296 -26.44 -1.33 -22.89
C HIS A 296 -25.56 -1.98 -23.95
N LYS A 297 -24.98 -1.18 -24.86
CA LYS A 297 -24.07 -1.65 -25.92
C LYS A 297 -22.63 -1.56 -25.43
N ARG A 298 -21.94 -2.70 -25.27
CA ARG A 298 -20.52 -2.78 -24.91
C ARG A 298 -19.68 -3.00 -26.17
N LEU A 299 -18.72 -2.12 -26.43
CA LEU A 299 -17.72 -2.31 -27.49
C LEU A 299 -16.66 -3.33 -27.02
N TYR A 300 -16.20 -4.22 -27.92
CA TYR A 300 -15.13 -5.17 -27.58
C TYR A 300 -13.78 -4.45 -27.35
N ASN A 301 -13.55 -3.33 -28.01
CA ASN A 301 -12.40 -2.47 -27.77
C ASN A 301 -12.88 -1.03 -27.47
N PRO A 302 -12.75 -0.54 -26.22
CA PRO A 302 -13.17 0.81 -25.84
C PRO A 302 -12.45 1.94 -26.61
N SER A 303 -11.26 1.65 -27.16
CA SER A 303 -10.42 2.63 -27.86
C SER A 303 -10.70 2.71 -29.36
N ASN A 304 -11.54 1.83 -29.92
CA ASN A 304 -11.91 1.83 -31.33
C ASN A 304 -13.45 1.84 -31.50
N PRO A 305 -14.05 2.96 -31.97
CA PRO A 305 -15.48 3.10 -32.19
C PRO A 305 -16.07 2.08 -33.18
N ASP A 306 -15.25 1.55 -34.10
CA ASP A 306 -15.67 0.57 -35.12
C ASP A 306 -15.52 -0.89 -34.67
N SER A 307 -15.16 -1.13 -33.40
CA SER A 307 -15.09 -2.49 -32.88
C SER A 307 -16.49 -3.10 -32.75
N GLY A 308 -16.59 -4.42 -32.94
CA GLY A 308 -17.85 -5.14 -32.73
C GLY A 308 -18.42 -4.84 -31.35
N SER A 309 -19.75 -4.82 -31.24
CA SER A 309 -20.43 -4.56 -29.98
C SER A 309 -21.28 -5.76 -29.54
N LYS A 310 -21.43 -5.90 -28.23
CA LYS A 310 -22.30 -6.87 -27.58
C LYS A 310 -23.33 -6.14 -26.73
N VAL A 311 -24.60 -6.51 -26.87
CA VAL A 311 -25.71 -5.86 -26.17
C VAL A 311 -26.08 -6.63 -24.92
N PHE A 312 -26.13 -5.93 -23.78
CA PHE A 312 -26.59 -6.45 -22.50
C PHE A 312 -27.96 -5.87 -22.15
N PHE A 313 -28.79 -6.67 -21.47
CA PHE A 313 -30.19 -6.36 -21.20
C PHE A 313 -30.47 -6.25 -19.70
N ASN A 314 -31.30 -5.26 -19.36
CA ASN A 314 -31.84 -5.09 -18.02
C ASN A 314 -33.09 -5.98 -17.83
N PRO A 315 -33.28 -6.65 -16.67
CA PRO A 315 -34.46 -7.45 -16.38
C PRO A 315 -35.82 -6.78 -16.60
N ASN A 316 -35.87 -5.45 -16.49
CA ASN A 316 -37.09 -4.66 -16.69
C ASN A 316 -37.64 -4.73 -18.13
N ILE A 317 -36.81 -5.11 -19.11
CA ILE A 317 -37.25 -5.24 -20.51
C ILE A 317 -38.41 -6.23 -20.68
N LEU A 318 -38.54 -7.20 -19.76
CA LEU A 318 -39.65 -8.16 -19.82
C LEU A 318 -41.03 -7.52 -19.67
N LYS A 319 -41.16 -6.33 -19.06
CA LYS A 319 -42.45 -5.62 -18.97
C LYS A 319 -42.94 -5.14 -20.33
N GLU A 320 -42.02 -4.85 -21.24
CA GLU A 320 -42.36 -4.48 -22.62
C GLU A 320 -42.72 -5.73 -23.43
N PHE A 321 -42.00 -6.84 -23.24
CA PHE A 321 -42.37 -8.12 -23.85
C PHE A 321 -43.71 -8.68 -23.34
N ASP A 322 -44.10 -8.40 -22.08
CA ASP A 322 -45.40 -8.75 -21.53
C ASP A 322 -46.58 -8.13 -22.30
N LYS A 323 -46.37 -7.04 -23.07
CA LYS A 323 -47.42 -6.39 -23.89
C LYS A 323 -47.67 -7.10 -25.22
N HIS A 324 -46.70 -7.88 -25.69
CA HIS A 324 -46.70 -8.48 -27.03
C HIS A 324 -46.90 -10.00 -26.99
N TYR A 325 -46.65 -10.66 -25.86
CA TYR A 325 -46.68 -12.12 -25.72
C TYR A 325 -47.57 -12.56 -24.57
N THR A 326 -48.22 -13.71 -24.74
CA THR A 326 -49.12 -14.28 -23.73
C THR A 326 -48.33 -15.09 -22.70
N LYS A 327 -48.50 -14.73 -21.41
CA LYS A 327 -47.83 -15.40 -20.31
C LYS A 327 -48.33 -16.83 -20.20
N LYS A 328 -47.38 -17.77 -20.07
CA LYS A 328 -47.70 -19.15 -19.74
C LYS A 328 -48.24 -19.16 -18.30
N SER A 329 -49.46 -19.68 -18.11
CA SER A 329 -50.01 -19.92 -16.75
C SER A 329 -49.22 -20.98 -16.02
#